data_AF-A0AB39R900-F1
#
_entry.id   AF-A0AB39R900-F1
#
_cell.length_a   1.000
_cell.length_b   1.000
_cell.length_c   1.000
_cell.angle_alpha   90.00
_cell.angle_beta   90.00
_cell.angle_gamma   90.00
#
_symmetry.space_group_name_H-M   'P 1'
#
loop_
_entity.id
_entity.type
_entity.pdbx_description
1 polymer ?
#
loop_
_entity_poly.entity_id
_entity_poly.type
_entity_poly.pdbx_seq_one_letter_code
_entity_poly.pdbx_strand_id
1 'polypeptide(L)'
;MRPPSTCGSVNRPDVLRVVDYAAQLLAAQPVRAYGTEAQIHISRAAVHLATGEAEGALEALAPGLALPPDHRLAPVTQRLHELTSGIGRGTSSGSAAVGLRAAVEDFCLGSAPRHLALSPGQGAA
;
A
#
# COMPACT_ATOMS: atom_id res chain seq x y z
N MET A 1 -39.70 -12.63 -7.57
CA MET A 1 -38.53 -11.76 -7.34
C MET A 1 -37.32 -12.67 -7.14
N ARG A 2 -36.42 -12.80 -8.12
CA ARG A 2 -35.20 -13.62 -8.02
C ARG A 2 -34.11 -12.79 -7.30
N PRO A 3 -33.33 -13.36 -6.38
CA PRO A 3 -32.16 -12.67 -5.83
C PRO A 3 -31.13 -12.39 -6.94
N PRO A 4 -30.32 -11.32 -6.82
CA PRO A 4 -29.24 -11.06 -7.76
C PRO A 4 -28.27 -12.26 -7.76
N SER A 5 -27.96 -12.75 -8.95
CA SER A 5 -26.94 -13.78 -9.17
C SER A 5 -25.67 -13.37 -8.44
N THR A 6 -25.16 -14.26 -7.60
CA THR A 6 -23.84 -14.13 -6.98
C THR A 6 -22.83 -13.81 -8.10
N CYS A 7 -22.22 -12.62 -8.01
CA CYS A 7 -21.01 -12.30 -8.75
C CYS A 7 -20.07 -13.50 -8.58
N GLY A 8 -19.69 -14.13 -9.69
CA GLY A 8 -18.96 -15.40 -9.69
C GLY A 8 -17.79 -15.33 -8.72
N SER A 9 -17.59 -16.38 -7.92
CA SER A 9 -16.50 -16.42 -6.94
C SER A 9 -15.18 -16.12 -7.64
N VAL A 10 -14.67 -14.91 -7.49
CA VAL A 10 -13.40 -14.50 -8.08
C VAL A 10 -12.32 -15.35 -7.43
N ASN A 11 -11.67 -16.21 -8.21
CA ASN A 11 -10.65 -17.12 -7.71
C ASN A 11 -9.34 -16.35 -7.44
N ARG A 12 -8.72 -16.56 -6.28
CA ARG A 12 -7.52 -15.84 -5.83
C ARG A 12 -6.35 -15.87 -6.85
N PRO A 13 -5.98 -17.03 -7.42
CA PRO A 13 -4.91 -17.09 -8.43
C PRO A 13 -5.21 -16.24 -9.66
N ASP A 14 -6.49 -16.08 -10.02
CA ASP A 14 -6.90 -15.20 -11.11
C ASP A 14 -6.71 -13.73 -10.74
N VAL A 15 -6.98 -13.34 -9.48
CA VAL A 15 -6.72 -11.98 -9.01
C VAL A 15 -5.22 -11.67 -9.01
N LEU A 16 -4.39 -12.56 -8.46
CA LEU A 16 -2.93 -12.37 -8.44
C LEU A 16 -2.37 -12.24 -9.86
N ARG A 17 -2.79 -13.12 -10.77
CA ARG A 17 -2.39 -13.05 -12.17
C ARG A 17 -2.79 -11.73 -12.84
N VAL A 18 -3.99 -11.22 -12.55
CA VAL A 18 -4.46 -9.93 -13.11
C VAL A 18 -3.64 -8.77 -12.57
N VAL A 19 -3.37 -8.71 -11.26
CA VAL A 19 -2.58 -7.60 -10.68
C VAL A 19 -1.11 -7.67 -11.10
N ASP A 20 -0.53 -8.86 -11.23
CA ASP A 20 0.84 -9.04 -11.72
C ASP A 20 0.96 -8.60 -13.19
N TYR A 21 -0.03 -8.97 -14.02
CA TYR A 21 -0.08 -8.53 -15.41
C TYR A 21 -0.23 -7.00 -15.52
N ALA A 22 -1.08 -6.39 -14.69
CA ALA A 22 -1.26 -4.95 -14.67
C ALA A 22 0.01 -4.21 -14.20
N ALA A 23 0.75 -4.76 -13.22
CA ALA A 23 2.03 -4.22 -12.79
C ALA A 23 3.08 -4.26 -13.92
N GLN A 24 3.16 -5.37 -14.67
CA GLN A 24 4.05 -5.48 -15.84
C GLN A 24 3.70 -4.47 -16.93
N LEU A 25 2.41 -4.28 -17.22
CA LEU A 25 1.95 -3.30 -18.21
C LEU A 25 2.31 -1.87 -17.81
N LEU A 26 2.17 -1.51 -16.53
CA LEU A 26 2.57 -0.18 -16.05
C LEU A 26 4.09 0.02 -16.09
N ALA A 27 4.87 -1.00 -15.73
CA ALA A 27 6.32 -0.93 -15.78
C ALA A 27 6.86 -0.70 -17.21
N ALA A 28 6.11 -1.13 -18.22
CA ALA A 28 6.44 -0.90 -19.63
C ALA A 28 6.02 0.48 -20.17
N GLN A 29 5.28 1.29 -19.41
CA GLN A 29 4.85 2.61 -19.87
C GLN A 29 5.98 3.63 -19.83
N PRO A 30 6.08 4.54 -20.82
CA PRO A 30 7.12 5.57 -20.85
C PRO A 30 6.93 6.64 -19.76
N VAL A 31 5.69 6.84 -19.30
CA VAL A 31 5.37 7.78 -18.22
C VAL A 31 4.98 6.99 -16.98
N ARG A 32 5.66 7.28 -15.87
CA ARG A 32 5.43 6.62 -14.58
C ARG A 32 4.20 7.19 -13.90
N ALA A 33 3.13 6.39 -13.85
CA ALA A 33 1.91 6.70 -13.11
C ALA A 33 2.01 6.22 -11.66
N TYR A 34 2.83 6.90 -10.84
CA TYR A 34 3.18 6.47 -9.47
C TYR A 34 1.98 6.11 -8.59
N GLY A 35 0.90 6.89 -8.67
CA GLY A 35 -0.33 6.60 -7.93
C GLY A 35 -0.98 5.28 -8.35
N THR A 36 -1.08 5.02 -9.65
CA THR A 36 -1.65 3.79 -10.19
C THR A 36 -0.76 2.59 -9.85
N GLU A 37 0.55 2.73 -10.02
CA GLU A 37 1.54 1.71 -9.67
C GLU A 37 1.39 1.32 -8.19
N ALA A 38 1.36 2.30 -7.29
CA ALA A 38 1.18 2.06 -5.87
C ALA A 38 -0.15 1.35 -5.54
N GLN A 39 -1.26 1.73 -6.18
CA GLN A 39 -2.57 1.09 -5.94
C GLN A 39 -2.61 -0.36 -6.42
N ILE A 40 -1.89 -0.72 -7.49
CA ILE A 40 -1.76 -2.12 -7.92
C ILE A 40 -0.98 -2.93 -6.88
N HIS A 41 0.14 -2.39 -6.38
CA HIS A 41 0.93 -3.02 -5.33
C HIS A 41 0.14 -3.19 -4.01
N ILE A 42 -0.67 -2.19 -3.63
CA ILE A 42 -1.60 -2.28 -2.49
C ILE A 42 -2.65 -3.37 -2.71
N SER A 43 -3.19 -3.47 -3.92
CA SER A 43 -4.17 -4.52 -4.26
C SER A 43 -3.54 -5.91 -4.18
N ARG A 44 -2.32 -6.08 -4.70
CA ARG A 44 -1.55 -7.33 -4.59
C ARG A 44 -1.28 -7.71 -3.13
N ALA A 45 -0.87 -6.74 -2.31
CA ALA A 45 -0.64 -6.95 -0.88
C ALA A 45 -1.93 -7.35 -0.13
N ALA A 46 -3.06 -6.75 -0.47
CA ALA A 46 -4.36 -7.11 0.10
C ALA A 46 -4.73 -8.58 -0.18
N VAL A 47 -4.40 -9.10 -1.38
CA VAL A 47 -4.63 -10.51 -1.72
C VAL A 47 -3.79 -11.45 -0.83
N HIS A 48 -2.52 -11.13 -0.60
CA HIS A 48 -1.67 -11.91 0.30
C HIS A 48 -2.19 -11.86 1.75
N LEU A 49 -2.56 -10.68 2.25
CA LEU A 49 -3.10 -10.50 3.60
C LEU A 49 -4.41 -11.26 3.81
N ALA A 50 -5.29 -11.31 2.80
CA ALA A 50 -6.53 -12.09 2.85
C ALA A 50 -6.28 -13.59 3.09
N THR A 51 -5.06 -14.07 2.84
CA THR A 51 -4.65 -15.46 3.06
C THR A 51 -3.63 -15.65 4.19
N GLY A 52 -3.35 -14.60 4.95
CA GLY A 52 -2.42 -14.64 6.09
C GLY A 52 -0.93 -14.53 5.71
N GLU A 53 -0.61 -14.31 4.44
CA GLU A 53 0.76 -14.26 3.90
C GLU A 53 1.38 -12.86 4.10
N ALA A 54 1.79 -12.51 5.32
CA ALA A 54 2.35 -11.18 5.60
C ALA A 54 3.65 -10.89 4.83
N GLU A 55 4.50 -11.90 4.61
CA GLU A 55 5.75 -11.74 3.85
C GLU A 55 5.47 -11.38 2.39
N GLY A 56 4.55 -12.11 1.73
CA GLY A 56 4.13 -11.80 0.37
C GLY A 56 3.47 -10.41 0.26
N ALA A 57 2.75 -9.98 1.29
CA ALA A 57 2.22 -8.61 1.35
C ALA A 57 3.32 -7.54 1.45
N LEU A 58 4.36 -7.78 2.26
CA LEU A 58 5.51 -6.88 2.36
C LEU A 58 6.28 -6.80 1.04
N GLU A 59 6.57 -7.94 0.41
CA GLU A 59 7.21 -8.00 -0.92
C GLU A 59 6.39 -7.25 -1.97
N ALA A 60 5.06 -7.42 -1.95
CA ALA A 60 4.17 -6.75 -2.88
C ALA A 60 4.19 -5.22 -2.73
N LEU A 61 4.38 -4.69 -1.52
CA LEU A 61 4.45 -3.25 -1.27
C LEU A 61 5.82 -2.63 -1.51
N ALA A 62 6.89 -3.43 -1.55
CA ALA A 62 8.26 -2.92 -1.62
C ALA A 62 8.50 -1.84 -2.71
N PRO A 63 7.98 -1.97 -3.94
CA PRO A 63 8.14 -0.93 -4.97
C PRO A 63 7.50 0.42 -4.59
N GLY A 64 6.31 0.38 -3.98
CA GLY A 64 5.61 1.58 -3.52
C GLY A 64 6.27 2.23 -2.31
N LEU A 65 6.79 1.42 -1.38
CA LEU A 65 7.50 1.91 -0.19
C LEU A 65 8.86 2.53 -0.52
N ALA A 66 9.46 2.12 -1.63
CA ALA A 66 10.71 2.67 -2.15
C ALA A 66 10.55 4.03 -2.86
N LEU A 67 9.33 4.54 -3.04
CA LEU A 67 9.12 5.81 -3.74
C LEU A 67 9.79 6.99 -3.01
N PRO A 68 10.44 7.93 -3.73
CA PRO A 68 10.92 9.18 -3.16
C PRO A 68 9.77 10.01 -2.57
N PRO A 69 10.00 10.82 -1.51
CA PRO A 69 8.96 11.63 -0.86
C PRO A 69 8.09 12.44 -1.83
N ASP A 70 8.68 13.05 -2.86
CA ASP A 70 7.97 13.87 -3.85
C ASP A 70 6.96 13.07 -4.70
N HIS A 71 7.06 11.75 -4.73
CA HIS A 71 6.15 10.84 -5.42
C HIS A 71 5.18 10.12 -4.48
N ARG A 72 5.25 10.38 -3.16
CA ARG A 72 4.37 9.77 -2.16
C ARG A 72 3.06 10.54 -2.06
N LEU A 73 2.08 10.12 -2.84
CA LEU A 73 0.80 10.78 -2.94
C LEU A 73 -0.05 10.53 -1.67
N ALA A 74 -0.67 11.57 -1.12
CA ALA A 74 -1.51 11.45 0.08
C ALA A 74 -2.62 10.38 0.01
N PRO A 75 -3.30 10.15 -1.15
CA PRO A 75 -4.25 9.04 -1.26
C PRO A 75 -3.61 7.65 -1.09
N VAL A 76 -2.33 7.49 -1.45
CA VAL A 76 -1.59 6.22 -1.30
C VAL A 76 -1.27 5.97 0.17
N THR A 77 -0.79 6.98 0.89
CA THR A 77 -0.51 6.86 2.33
C THR A 77 -1.77 6.54 3.13
N GLN A 78 -2.89 7.19 2.82
CA GLN A 78 -4.18 6.86 3.43
C GLN A 78 -4.56 5.39 3.18
N ARG A 79 -4.44 4.93 1.93
CA ARG A 79 -4.78 3.54 1.60
C ARG A 79 -3.89 2.51 2.29
N LEU A 80 -2.60 2.81 2.47
CA LEU A 80 -1.68 1.96 3.24
C LEU A 80 -2.08 1.88 4.72
N HIS A 81 -2.53 2.99 5.32
CA HIS A 81 -3.07 2.98 6.67
C HIS A 81 -4.33 2.12 6.79
N GLU A 82 -5.26 2.24 5.85
CA GLU A 82 -6.48 1.43 5.83
C GLU A 82 -6.15 -0.07 5.72
N LEU A 83 -5.21 -0.43 4.84
CA LEU A 83 -4.74 -1.81 4.66
C LEU A 83 -4.15 -2.37 5.97
N THR A 84 -3.26 -1.61 6.60
CA THR A 84 -2.53 -2.07 7.80
C THR A 84 -3.37 -2.04 9.08
N SER A 85 -4.40 -1.19 9.14
CA SER A 85 -5.39 -1.18 10.23
C SER A 85 -6.22 -2.47 10.29
N GLY A 86 -6.26 -3.25 9.20
CA GLY A 86 -6.85 -4.59 9.19
C GLY A 86 -5.95 -5.69 9.76
N ILE A 87 -4.63 -5.46 9.79
CA ILE A 87 -3.64 -6.45 10.24
C ILE A 87 -3.75 -6.59 11.76
N GLY A 88 -4.01 -7.81 12.23
CA GLY A 88 -4.23 -8.12 13.66
C GLY A 88 -5.68 -8.46 14.02
N ARG A 89 -6.65 -8.22 13.14
CA ARG A 89 -8.04 -8.71 13.28
C ARG A 89 -8.27 -10.08 12.62
N GLY A 90 -7.24 -10.68 12.02
CA GLY A 90 -7.30 -11.95 11.28
C GLY A 90 -6.10 -12.87 11.56
N THR A 91 -5.90 -13.87 10.70
CA THR A 91 -4.89 -14.95 10.84
C THR A 91 -3.43 -14.50 10.67
N SER A 92 -3.20 -13.26 10.24
CA SER A 92 -1.85 -12.73 10.04
C SER A 92 -1.30 -12.18 11.37
N SER A 93 -0.72 -13.08 12.17
CA SER A 93 0.02 -12.76 13.40
C SER A 93 1.44 -13.29 13.27
N GLY A 94 2.43 -12.53 13.76
CA GLY A 94 3.85 -12.91 13.70
C GLY A 94 4.77 -11.76 13.35
N SER A 95 6.08 -12.03 13.34
CA SER A 95 7.13 -11.05 13.05
C SER A 95 6.95 -10.35 11.70
N ALA A 96 6.53 -11.09 10.67
CA ALA A 96 6.27 -10.53 9.34
C ALA A 96 5.14 -9.50 9.34
N ALA A 97 4.06 -9.74 10.08
CA ALA A 97 2.95 -8.78 10.21
C ALA A 97 3.38 -7.51 10.98
N VAL A 98 4.26 -7.67 11.98
CA VAL A 98 4.88 -6.54 12.70
C VAL A 98 5.78 -5.74 11.77
N GLY A 99 6.66 -6.41 11.01
CA GLY A 99 7.57 -5.78 10.06
C GLY A 99 6.82 -5.02 8.96
N LEU A 100 5.75 -5.60 8.43
CA LEU A 100 4.87 -4.94 7.48
C LEU A 100 4.23 -3.67 8.05
N ARG A 101 3.71 -3.72 9.28
CA ARG A 101 3.11 -2.55 9.93
C ARG A 101 4.16 -1.45 10.14
N ALA A 102 5.35 -1.81 10.60
CA ALA A 102 6.46 -0.88 10.81
C ALA A 102 6.92 -0.22 9.50
N ALA A 103 7.06 -0.98 8.42
CA ALA A 103 7.48 -0.46 7.11
C ALA A 103 6.47 0.55 6.54
N VAL A 104 5.17 0.28 6.69
CA VAL A 104 4.13 1.22 6.28
C VAL A 104 4.09 2.47 7.16
N GLU A 105 4.25 2.31 8.47
CA GLU A 105 4.28 3.45 9.40
C GLU A 105 5.47 4.39 9.11
N ASP A 106 6.67 3.85 8.91
CA ASP A 106 7.85 4.62 8.53
C ASP A 106 7.64 5.37 7.20
N PHE A 107 7.08 4.70 6.20
CA PHE A 107 6.75 5.32 4.92
C PHE A 107 5.78 6.50 5.09
N CYS A 108 4.70 6.32 5.85
CA CYS A 108 3.70 7.35 6.09
C CYS A 108 4.26 8.53 6.89
N LEU A 109 5.07 8.27 7.92
CA LEU A 109 5.78 9.32 8.68
C LEU A 109 6.72 10.12 7.78
N GLY A 110 7.44 9.45 6.88
CA GLY A 110 8.30 10.10 5.89
C GLY A 110 7.56 10.84 4.77
N SER A 111 6.25 10.64 4.64
CA SER A 111 5.39 11.27 3.62
C SER A 111 4.60 12.48 4.13
N ALA A 112 4.52 12.66 5.45
CA ALA A 112 3.82 13.79 6.03
C ALA A 112 4.48 15.11 5.59
N PRO A 113 3.70 16.13 5.20
CA PRO A 113 4.23 17.46 4.94
C PRO A 113 4.98 17.93 6.19
N ARG A 114 6.31 18.01 6.11
CA ARG A 114 7.10 18.64 7.16
C ARG A 114 6.82 20.13 7.04
N HIS A 115 5.84 20.61 7.82
CA HIS A 115 5.80 22.02 8.18
C HIS A 115 7.13 22.30 8.87
N LEU A 116 8.09 22.84 8.12
CA LEU A 116 9.28 23.46 8.68
C LEU A 116 8.76 24.47 9.71
N ALA A 117 8.86 24.10 10.98
CA ALA A 117 8.65 25.03 12.07
C ALA A 117 9.68 26.15 11.88
N LEU A 118 9.23 27.29 11.35
CA LEU A 118 9.99 28.52 11.44
C LEU A 118 10.26 28.74 12.93
N SER A 119 11.53 28.72 13.32
CA SER A 119 11.92 28.95 14.70
C SER A 119 11.36 30.31 15.16
N PRO A 120 10.58 30.39 16.25
CA PRO A 120 10.23 31.67 16.84
C PRO A 120 11.45 32.12 17.64
N GLY A 121 12.24 33.03 17.07
CA GLY A 121 13.31 33.66 17.84
C GLY A 121 14.40 34.25 16.98
N GLN A 122 14.19 35.46 16.48
CA GLN A 122 15.22 36.48 16.36
C GLN A 122 14.57 37.81 15.97
N GLY A 123 14.38 38.68 16.97
CA GLY A 123 13.83 40.03 16.75
C GLY A 123 13.37 40.72 18.03
N ALA A 124 14.12 40.60 19.12
CA ALA A 124 14.06 41.55 20.22
C ALA A 124 15.41 42.29 20.23
N ALA A 125 15.38 43.53 19.74
CA ALA A 125 16.38 44.57 19.99
C ALA A 125 15.62 45.89 20.04
#